data_AF-A0A9E3E7G3-F1
#
_entry.id   AF-A0A9E3E7G3-F1
#
_cell.length_a   1.000
_cell.length_b   1.000
_cell.length_c   1.000
_cell.angle_alpha   90.00
_cell.angle_beta   90.00
_cell.angle_gamma   90.00
#
_symmetry.space_group_name_H-M   'P 1'
#
loop_
_entity.id
_entity.type
_entity.pdbx_description
1 polymer ?
#
loop_
_entity_poly.entity_id
_entity_poly.type
_entity_poly.pdbx_seq_one_letter_code
_entity_poly.pdbx_strand_id
1 'polypeptide(L)'
;MKTGITALVLMLNILPSGAFAATVVVGPRGCHQGSPHFSTIQAAVNAAPGGNVLVCPGTYPEQVVISTPLVLKGVSYKNSSAATITPPSGGMVANTQTSSWLYSNNGVSSVAAQISVQNTHDVAISNLTIDGGSTANCSISGTGIDLYNSGIPSHQVSVSNVVVQNTCGIGILSDSSLITIQASDVYNTGWSGIFVVQGSYFQIQVLRNTV
;
A
#
# COMPACT_ATOMS: atom_id res chain seq x y z
N MET A 1 54.96 41.41 14.80
CA MET A 1 54.89 40.37 13.75
C MET A 1 53.62 39.57 13.96
N LYS A 2 52.68 39.61 13.00
CA LYS A 2 51.43 38.82 13.00
C LYS A 2 51.56 37.78 11.89
N THR A 3 51.62 36.51 12.23
CA THR A 3 51.60 35.39 11.28
C THR A 3 50.18 34.83 11.22
N GLY A 4 49.50 35.05 10.10
CA GLY A 4 48.19 34.48 9.79
C GLY A 4 48.35 33.09 9.19
N ILE A 5 47.55 32.14 9.67
CA ILE A 5 47.39 30.82 9.07
C ILE A 5 46.11 30.87 8.24
N THR A 6 46.27 30.93 6.92
CA THR A 6 45.17 30.85 5.96
C THR A 6 44.78 29.38 5.81
N ALA A 7 43.68 28.97 6.43
CA ALA A 7 43.13 27.63 6.24
C ALA A 7 42.39 27.58 4.88
N LEU A 8 42.88 26.72 3.99
CA LEU A 8 42.27 26.41 2.70
C LEU A 8 40.99 25.58 2.94
N VAL A 9 39.83 26.20 2.76
CA VAL A 9 38.53 25.53 2.84
C VAL A 9 38.29 24.80 1.51
N LEU A 10 38.38 23.47 1.53
CA LEU A 10 38.00 22.61 0.42
C LEU A 10 36.47 22.48 0.39
N MET A 11 35.80 23.22 -0.50
CA MET A 11 34.36 23.09 -0.71
C MET A 11 34.03 21.79 -1.46
N LEU A 12 33.51 20.80 -0.74
CA LEU A 12 32.98 19.57 -1.31
C LEU A 12 31.60 19.87 -1.92
N ASN A 13 31.52 19.97 -3.25
CA ASN A 13 30.26 20.12 -3.98
C ASN A 13 29.45 18.82 -3.86
N ILE A 14 28.50 18.78 -2.92
CA ILE A 14 27.46 17.76 -2.90
C ILE A 14 26.50 18.11 -4.04
N LEU A 15 26.73 17.53 -5.22
CA LEU A 15 25.72 17.57 -6.29
C LEU A 15 24.46 16.88 -5.74
N PRO A 16 23.30 17.54 -5.73
CA PRO A 16 22.05 16.87 -5.36
C PRO A 16 21.80 15.79 -6.41
N SER A 17 22.01 14.53 -6.02
CA SER A 17 21.54 13.39 -6.78
C SER A 17 20.03 13.53 -6.89
N GLY A 18 19.52 13.93 -8.05
CA GLY A 18 18.10 13.82 -8.34
C GLY A 18 17.74 12.35 -8.19
N ALA A 19 17.06 12.01 -7.09
CA ALA A 19 16.55 10.67 -6.89
C ALA A 19 15.48 10.45 -7.96
N PHE A 20 15.86 9.77 -9.05
CA PHE A 20 14.89 9.31 -10.03
C PHE A 20 13.99 8.28 -9.36
N ALA A 21 12.69 8.52 -9.39
CA ALA A 21 11.68 7.55 -8.96
C ALA A 21 11.92 6.21 -9.67
N ALA A 22 12.39 5.21 -8.93
CA ALA A 22 12.74 3.92 -9.49
C ALA A 22 11.48 3.20 -9.99
N THR A 23 11.51 2.61 -11.18
CA THR A 23 10.43 1.72 -11.65
C THR A 23 10.92 0.28 -11.61
N VAL A 24 10.23 -0.54 -10.84
CA VAL A 24 10.53 -1.96 -10.65
C VAL A 24 9.29 -2.80 -10.98
N VAL A 25 9.51 -4.07 -11.29
CA VAL A 25 8.47 -4.98 -11.75
C VAL A 25 8.40 -6.21 -10.86
N VAL A 26 7.20 -6.67 -10.54
CA VAL A 26 6.93 -7.92 -9.86
C VAL A 26 6.39 -8.92 -10.87
N GLY A 27 6.97 -10.12 -10.90
CA GLY A 27 6.55 -11.21 -11.78
C GLY A 27 7.59 -11.58 -12.85
N PRO A 28 7.19 -12.36 -13.88
CA PRO A 28 8.13 -12.98 -14.81
C PRO A 28 8.88 -11.95 -15.66
N ARG A 29 10.16 -12.25 -16.01
CA ARG A 29 11.03 -11.37 -16.82
C ARG A 29 10.50 -10.95 -18.19
N GLY A 30 9.49 -11.65 -18.71
CA GLY A 30 8.85 -11.28 -19.98
C GLY A 30 7.85 -10.13 -19.84
N CYS A 31 7.38 -9.83 -18.63
CA CYS A 31 6.43 -8.76 -18.38
C CYS A 31 7.17 -7.47 -18.05
N HIS A 32 7.09 -6.45 -18.91
CA HIS A 32 7.91 -5.22 -18.81
C HIS A 32 9.43 -5.46 -18.91
N GLN A 33 9.93 -5.57 -20.15
CA GLN A 33 11.36 -5.70 -20.41
C GLN A 33 12.15 -4.44 -20.02
N GLY A 34 13.37 -4.63 -19.51
CA GLY A 34 14.31 -3.55 -19.21
C GLY A 34 14.22 -2.98 -17.79
N SER A 35 13.26 -3.42 -16.97
CA SER A 35 13.14 -3.02 -15.56
C SER A 35 13.69 -4.10 -14.61
N PRO A 36 14.16 -3.75 -13.40
CA PRO A 36 14.49 -4.72 -12.37
C PRO A 36 13.26 -5.55 -11.96
N HIS A 37 13.45 -6.86 -11.81
CA HIS A 37 12.39 -7.82 -11.48
C HIS A 37 12.52 -8.38 -10.08
N PHE A 38 11.38 -8.51 -9.42
CA PHE A 38 11.21 -9.12 -8.10
C PHE A 38 10.20 -10.27 -8.17
N SER A 39 10.38 -11.27 -7.32
CA SER A 39 9.45 -12.39 -7.17
C SER A 39 8.30 -12.09 -6.22
N THR A 40 8.44 -11.08 -5.36
CA THR A 40 7.42 -10.66 -4.38
C THR A 40 7.19 -9.16 -4.46
N ILE A 41 5.98 -8.75 -4.09
CA ILE A 41 5.57 -7.34 -4.06
C ILE A 41 6.31 -6.61 -2.94
N GLN A 42 6.45 -7.21 -1.76
CA GLN A 42 7.18 -6.55 -0.67
C GLN A 42 8.63 -6.23 -1.03
N ALA A 43 9.32 -7.12 -1.75
CA ALA A 43 10.71 -6.86 -2.16
C ALA A 43 10.80 -5.69 -3.15
N ALA A 44 9.83 -5.57 -4.06
CA ALA A 44 9.75 -4.45 -4.99
C ALA A 44 9.39 -3.13 -4.29
N VAL A 45 8.45 -3.16 -3.34
CA VAL A 45 8.10 -2.01 -2.49
C VAL A 45 9.33 -1.49 -1.75
N ASN A 46 10.12 -2.38 -1.15
CA ASN A 46 11.34 -2.00 -0.45
C ASN A 46 12.42 -1.41 -1.38
N ALA A 47 12.41 -1.80 -2.66
CA ALA A 47 13.41 -1.36 -3.65
C ALA A 47 13.02 -0.08 -4.39
N ALA A 48 11.78 0.41 -4.27
CA ALA A 48 11.27 1.56 -5.01
C ALA A 48 10.61 2.65 -4.13
N PRO A 49 11.27 3.14 -3.07
CA PRO A 49 10.77 4.29 -2.32
C PRO A 49 10.70 5.52 -3.23
N GLY A 50 9.56 6.21 -3.22
CA GLY A 50 9.22 7.31 -4.15
C GLY A 50 8.96 6.87 -5.59
N GLY A 51 8.94 5.57 -5.85
CA GLY A 51 8.97 4.97 -7.19
C GLY A 51 7.65 4.33 -7.64
N ASN A 52 7.74 3.53 -8.69
CA ASN A 52 6.66 2.72 -9.23
C ASN A 52 6.96 1.23 -9.06
N VAL A 53 6.01 0.51 -8.49
CA VAL A 53 5.97 -0.95 -8.43
C VAL A 53 4.88 -1.44 -9.38
N LEU A 54 5.30 -2.00 -10.51
CA LEU A 54 4.40 -2.58 -11.50
C LEU A 54 4.24 -4.07 -11.24
N VAL A 55 3.01 -4.53 -11.00
CA VAL A 55 2.73 -5.91 -10.66
C VAL A 55 2.11 -6.62 -11.86
N CYS A 56 2.85 -7.58 -12.42
CA CYS A 56 2.37 -8.40 -13.52
C CYS A 56 1.28 -9.37 -13.06
N PRO A 57 0.38 -9.81 -13.96
CA PRO A 57 -0.62 -10.81 -13.65
C PRO A 57 0.01 -12.08 -13.06
N GLY A 58 -0.60 -12.56 -11.99
CA GLY A 58 -0.11 -13.67 -11.17
C GLY A 58 -0.81 -13.68 -9.80
N THR A 59 -0.57 -14.73 -9.04
CA THR A 59 -1.05 -14.88 -7.65
C THR A 59 0.12 -14.70 -6.69
N TYR A 60 -0.03 -13.78 -5.75
CA TYR A 60 1.01 -13.37 -4.82
C TYR A 60 0.55 -13.62 -3.37
N PRO A 61 0.91 -14.77 -2.76
CA PRO A 61 0.50 -15.12 -1.40
C PRO A 61 1.38 -14.40 -0.36
N GLU A 62 1.09 -13.12 -0.11
CA GLU A 62 1.88 -12.27 0.78
C GLU A 62 1.03 -11.20 1.49
N GLN A 63 1.60 -10.64 2.56
CA GLN A 63 1.15 -9.37 3.14
C GLN A 63 2.17 -8.29 2.77
N VAL A 64 1.69 -7.11 2.36
CA VAL A 64 2.50 -6.00 1.89
C VAL A 64 2.34 -4.81 2.84
N VAL A 65 3.46 -4.27 3.32
CA VAL A 65 3.52 -3.04 4.10
C VAL A 65 4.22 -1.96 3.27
N ILE A 66 3.52 -0.82 3.10
CA ILE A 66 3.98 0.37 2.39
C ILE A 66 4.14 1.49 3.41
N SER A 67 5.38 1.87 3.69
CA SER A 67 5.73 2.93 4.65
C SER A 67 6.44 4.13 4.01
N THR A 68 6.54 4.14 2.68
CA THR A 68 7.12 5.25 1.91
C THR A 68 6.21 5.59 0.73
N PRO A 69 6.24 6.85 0.24
CA PRO A 69 5.54 7.23 -0.98
C PRO A 69 5.86 6.29 -2.14
N LEU A 70 4.86 5.80 -2.88
CA LEU A 70 5.06 5.02 -4.10
C LEU A 70 3.75 4.80 -4.86
N VAL A 71 3.87 4.38 -6.11
CA VAL A 71 2.75 3.84 -6.90
C VAL A 71 2.84 2.33 -6.92
N LEU A 72 1.81 1.63 -6.43
CA LEU A 72 1.65 0.19 -6.56
C LEU A 72 0.53 -0.09 -7.56
N LYS A 73 0.87 -0.67 -8.71
CA LYS A 73 -0.06 -0.79 -9.83
C LYS A 73 0.00 -2.15 -10.49
N GLY A 74 -1.15 -2.83 -10.59
CA GLY A 74 -1.28 -3.98 -11.47
C GLY A 74 -1.26 -3.56 -12.94
N VAL A 75 -0.52 -4.34 -13.75
CA VAL A 75 -0.40 -4.13 -15.20
C VAL A 75 -1.03 -5.29 -15.96
N SER A 76 -1.48 -5.01 -17.19
CA SER A 76 -1.91 -6.06 -18.10
C SER A 76 -0.70 -6.67 -18.79
N TYR A 77 -0.68 -7.99 -18.94
CA TYR A 77 0.36 -8.70 -19.68
C TYR A 77 -0.24 -9.92 -20.36
N LYS A 78 0.00 -10.03 -21.68
CA LYS A 78 -0.69 -10.99 -22.56
C LYS A 78 -2.20 -10.83 -22.43
N ASN A 79 -2.93 -11.94 -22.26
CA ASN A 79 -4.39 -11.98 -22.17
C ASN A 79 -4.91 -12.01 -20.72
N SER A 80 -4.09 -11.65 -19.74
CA SER A 80 -4.47 -11.63 -18.32
C SER A 80 -4.47 -10.21 -17.79
N SER A 81 -5.52 -9.88 -17.05
CA SER A 81 -5.69 -8.60 -16.37
C SER A 81 -5.64 -8.78 -14.86
N ALA A 82 -4.97 -7.85 -14.18
CA ALA A 82 -4.80 -7.74 -12.74
C ALA A 82 -3.95 -8.84 -12.07
N ALA A 83 -3.14 -8.41 -11.11
CA ALA A 83 -2.47 -9.28 -10.17
C ALA A 83 -3.41 -9.57 -8.99
N THR A 84 -3.38 -10.79 -8.47
CA THR A 84 -4.17 -11.19 -7.31
C THR A 84 -3.26 -11.39 -6.11
N ILE A 85 -3.48 -10.64 -5.04
CA ILE A 85 -2.80 -10.79 -3.76
C ILE A 85 -3.68 -11.67 -2.88
N THR A 86 -3.12 -12.77 -2.37
CA THR A 86 -3.82 -13.76 -1.53
C THR A 86 -3.15 -13.87 -0.18
N PRO A 87 -3.78 -14.47 0.85
CA PRO A 87 -3.10 -14.69 2.12
C PRO A 87 -1.87 -15.60 1.94
N PRO A 88 -0.82 -15.41 2.74
CA PRO A 88 0.24 -16.40 2.88
C PRO A 88 -0.32 -17.77 3.29
N SER A 89 0.33 -18.86 2.87
CA SER A 89 -0.10 -20.22 3.23
C SER A 89 -0.06 -20.51 4.75
N GLY A 90 0.77 -19.76 5.49
CA GLY A 90 0.84 -19.80 6.96
C GLY A 90 -0.28 -19.00 7.65
N GLY A 91 -1.17 -18.38 6.88
CA GLY A 91 -2.18 -17.46 7.38
C GLY A 91 -1.67 -16.02 7.48
N MET A 92 -2.60 -15.13 7.78
CA MET A 92 -2.35 -13.71 7.98
C MET A 92 -1.86 -13.47 9.40
N VAL A 93 -0.87 -12.58 9.55
CA VAL A 93 -0.37 -12.11 10.85
C VAL A 93 -0.65 -10.62 11.02
N ALA A 94 -0.80 -10.17 12.27
CA ALA A 94 -0.98 -8.75 12.56
C ALA A 94 0.22 -7.95 12.02
N ASN A 95 -0.05 -6.93 11.20
CA ASN A 95 0.97 -6.08 10.59
C ASN A 95 0.63 -4.59 10.64
N THR A 96 -0.53 -4.22 11.19
CA THR A 96 -0.97 -2.83 11.34
C THR A 96 -1.82 -2.67 12.59
N GLN A 97 -2.20 -1.43 12.86
CA GLN A 97 -3.01 -1.01 13.98
C GLN A 97 -4.23 -0.24 13.49
N THR A 98 -5.30 -0.24 14.27
CA THR A 98 -6.47 0.60 14.04
C THR A 98 -7.01 1.12 15.37
N SER A 99 -7.49 2.35 15.35
CA SER A 99 -8.25 2.98 16.42
C SER A 99 -9.77 2.79 16.26
N SER A 100 -10.19 2.03 15.24
CA SER A 100 -11.59 1.70 15.00
C SER A 100 -12.21 0.98 16.19
N TRP A 101 -13.33 1.52 16.66
CA TRP A 101 -14.16 0.91 17.68
C TRP A 101 -14.75 -0.45 17.26
N LEU A 102 -14.77 -0.76 15.95
CA LEU A 102 -15.17 -2.09 15.47
C LEU A 102 -14.20 -3.20 15.92
N TYR A 103 -12.93 -2.86 16.16
CA TYR A 103 -11.92 -3.83 16.56
C TYR A 103 -11.58 -3.76 18.06
N SER A 104 -11.84 -2.64 18.74
CA SER A 104 -11.71 -2.55 20.19
C SER A 104 -12.53 -1.41 20.77
N ASN A 105 -13.24 -1.71 21.86
CA ASN A 105 -13.98 -0.71 22.63
C ASN A 105 -13.08 0.16 23.54
N ASN A 106 -11.77 -0.15 23.64
CA ASN A 106 -10.87 0.42 24.64
C ASN A 106 -9.55 0.97 24.06
N GLY A 107 -9.46 1.24 22.76
CA GLY A 107 -8.29 1.87 22.14
C GLY A 107 -7.81 1.19 20.87
N VAL A 108 -6.49 1.11 20.68
CA VAL A 108 -5.85 0.59 19.46
C VAL A 108 -5.86 -0.93 19.43
N SER A 109 -6.28 -1.52 18.31
CA SER A 109 -6.26 -2.96 18.04
C SER A 109 -5.27 -3.33 16.94
N SER A 110 -4.65 -4.50 17.06
CA SER A 110 -3.83 -5.09 16.00
C SER A 110 -4.72 -5.71 14.91
N VAL A 111 -4.39 -5.44 13.65
CA VAL A 111 -5.11 -5.94 12.47
C VAL A 111 -4.13 -6.64 11.53
N ALA A 112 -4.60 -7.66 10.82
CA ALA A 112 -3.83 -8.35 9.80
C ALA A 112 -4.33 -7.92 8.42
N ALA A 113 -3.64 -6.98 7.78
CA ALA A 113 -4.00 -6.47 6.47
C ALA A 113 -3.18 -7.13 5.35
N GLN A 114 -3.81 -7.41 4.20
CA GLN A 114 -3.08 -7.91 3.01
C GLN A 114 -2.25 -6.81 2.38
N ILE A 115 -2.78 -5.60 2.28
CA ILE A 115 -1.99 -4.39 2.01
C ILE A 115 -2.20 -3.44 3.17
N SER A 116 -1.11 -2.95 3.76
CA SER A 116 -1.15 -1.91 4.78
C SER A 116 -0.29 -0.72 4.35
N VAL A 117 -0.90 0.45 4.25
CA VAL A 117 -0.23 1.73 4.06
C VAL A 117 -0.13 2.41 5.41
N GLN A 118 1.08 2.67 5.89
CA GLN A 118 1.30 3.12 7.27
C GLN A 118 2.23 4.32 7.33
N ASN A 119 1.84 5.34 8.12
CA ASN A 119 2.68 6.47 8.49
C ASN A 119 3.34 7.16 7.28
N THR A 120 2.60 7.29 6.18
CA THR A 120 3.15 7.79 4.92
C THR A 120 2.14 8.60 4.11
N HIS A 121 2.54 9.13 2.97
CA HIS A 121 1.70 9.91 2.06
C HIS A 121 2.09 9.61 0.60
N ASP A 122 1.34 10.15 -0.37
CA ASP A 122 1.56 9.93 -1.82
C ASP A 122 1.67 8.45 -2.20
N VAL A 123 0.79 7.64 -1.64
CA VAL A 123 0.64 6.24 -2.04
C VAL A 123 -0.56 6.11 -2.98
N ALA A 124 -0.33 5.51 -4.13
CA ALA A 124 -1.39 5.20 -5.09
C ALA A 124 -1.44 3.69 -5.34
N ILE A 125 -2.54 3.06 -4.97
CA ILE A 125 -2.81 1.64 -5.19
C ILE A 125 -3.84 1.51 -6.30
N SER A 126 -3.55 0.75 -7.35
CA SER A 126 -4.51 0.57 -8.45
C SER A 126 -4.38 -0.73 -9.25
N ASN A 127 -5.49 -1.13 -9.89
CA ASN A 127 -5.55 -2.26 -10.83
C ASN A 127 -5.15 -3.61 -10.23
N LEU A 128 -5.50 -3.86 -8.98
CA LEU A 128 -5.18 -5.08 -8.25
C LEU A 128 -6.45 -5.79 -7.78
N THR A 129 -6.36 -7.11 -7.66
CA THR A 129 -7.32 -7.90 -6.89
C THR A 129 -6.69 -8.27 -5.56
N ILE A 130 -7.39 -7.99 -4.47
CA ILE A 130 -7.03 -8.39 -3.11
C ILE A 130 -8.08 -9.42 -2.71
N ASP A 131 -7.68 -10.69 -2.68
CA ASP A 131 -8.56 -11.80 -2.34
C ASP A 131 -8.16 -12.33 -0.97
N GLY A 132 -9.00 -12.13 0.05
CA GLY A 132 -8.76 -12.59 1.40
C GLY A 132 -8.93 -14.11 1.60
N GLY A 133 -9.35 -14.84 0.55
CA GLY A 133 -9.50 -16.29 0.51
C GLY A 133 -10.72 -16.86 1.24
N SER A 134 -11.18 -16.23 2.33
CA SER A 134 -12.32 -16.70 3.11
C SER A 134 -12.93 -15.58 3.96
N THR A 135 -14.26 -15.59 4.08
CA THR A 135 -14.99 -14.78 5.08
C THR A 135 -15.18 -15.48 6.43
N ALA A 136 -14.77 -16.75 6.54
CA ALA A 136 -15.04 -17.61 7.70
C ALA A 136 -13.77 -18.16 8.36
N ASN A 137 -13.89 -18.50 9.65
CA ASN A 137 -12.89 -19.19 10.49
C ASN A 137 -11.54 -18.47 10.61
N CYS A 138 -11.57 -17.15 10.74
CA CYS A 138 -10.36 -16.35 10.79
C CYS A 138 -9.84 -16.27 12.22
N SER A 139 -8.58 -16.67 12.39
CA SER A 139 -7.86 -16.58 13.66
C SER A 139 -7.53 -15.14 14.06
N ILE A 140 -7.56 -14.21 13.10
CA ILE A 140 -7.35 -12.78 13.28
C ILE A 140 -8.28 -11.99 12.35
N SER A 141 -8.63 -10.78 12.79
CA SER A 141 -9.26 -9.74 11.99
C SER A 141 -8.48 -9.44 10.70
N GLY A 142 -8.91 -10.08 9.60
CA GLY A 142 -8.32 -9.91 8.28
C GLY A 142 -8.88 -8.69 7.56
N THR A 143 -8.01 -7.81 7.07
CA THR A 143 -8.40 -6.65 6.26
C THR A 143 -7.77 -6.74 4.88
N GLY A 144 -8.50 -6.32 3.84
CA GLY A 144 -7.96 -6.32 2.48
C GLY A 144 -6.91 -5.23 2.33
N ILE A 145 -7.35 -3.98 2.43
CA ILE A 145 -6.49 -2.79 2.41
C ILE A 145 -6.69 -2.00 3.70
N ASP A 146 -5.60 -1.75 4.42
CA ASP A 146 -5.57 -0.87 5.58
C ASP A 146 -4.78 0.41 5.27
N LEU A 147 -5.35 1.56 5.62
CA LEU A 147 -4.71 2.86 5.50
C LEU A 147 -4.60 3.47 6.90
N TYR A 148 -3.45 3.34 7.55
CA TYR A 148 -3.22 3.78 8.93
C TYR A 148 -2.32 5.01 9.00
N ASN A 149 -2.76 6.05 9.71
CA ASN A 149 -2.01 7.28 9.95
C ASN A 149 -1.30 7.82 8.70
N SER A 150 -2.02 7.84 7.58
CA SER A 150 -1.49 8.20 6.26
C SER A 150 -2.24 9.40 5.67
N GLY A 151 -1.57 10.08 4.73
CA GLY A 151 -2.06 11.31 4.11
C GLY A 151 -1.82 12.56 4.98
N ILE A 152 -1.43 13.65 4.33
CA ILE A 152 -1.16 14.96 4.97
C ILE A 152 -1.66 16.08 4.05
N PRO A 153 -1.90 17.30 4.56
CA PRO A 153 -2.29 18.42 3.69
C PRO A 153 -1.32 18.57 2.50
N SER A 154 -1.86 18.58 1.27
CA SER A 154 -1.14 18.57 -0.03
C SER A 154 -0.67 17.21 -0.57
N HIS A 155 -0.72 16.12 0.22
CA HIS A 155 -0.27 14.79 -0.19
C HIS A 155 -1.28 13.72 0.22
N GLN A 156 -1.84 13.03 -0.75
CA GLN A 156 -3.00 12.16 -0.56
C GLN A 156 -2.63 10.68 -0.69
N VAL A 157 -3.48 9.81 -0.15
CA VAL A 157 -3.45 8.38 -0.46
C VAL A 157 -4.65 8.03 -1.34
N SER A 158 -4.42 7.24 -2.38
CA SER A 158 -5.48 6.85 -3.31
C SER A 158 -5.54 5.34 -3.52
N VAL A 159 -6.75 4.82 -3.55
CA VAL A 159 -7.09 3.44 -3.90
C VAL A 159 -8.06 3.51 -5.06
N SER A 160 -7.71 2.94 -6.20
CA SER A 160 -8.54 3.06 -7.40
C SER A 160 -8.54 1.84 -8.30
N ASN A 161 -9.70 1.48 -8.85
CA ASN A 161 -9.83 0.30 -9.71
C ASN A 161 -9.23 -0.96 -9.06
N VAL A 162 -9.56 -1.16 -7.78
CA VAL A 162 -9.20 -2.38 -7.06
C VAL A 162 -10.44 -3.23 -6.85
N VAL A 163 -10.23 -4.54 -6.84
CA VAL A 163 -11.24 -5.50 -6.39
C VAL A 163 -10.79 -6.03 -5.04
N VAL A 164 -11.61 -5.88 -4.01
CA VAL A 164 -11.37 -6.48 -2.70
C VAL A 164 -12.47 -7.48 -2.40
N GLN A 165 -12.10 -8.74 -2.19
CA GLN A 165 -13.07 -9.83 -2.04
C GLN A 165 -12.67 -10.84 -0.98
N ASN A 166 -13.63 -11.66 -0.56
CA ASN A 166 -13.45 -12.81 0.33
C ASN A 166 -12.65 -12.46 1.59
N THR A 167 -12.85 -11.25 2.13
CA THR A 167 -12.05 -10.73 3.24
C THR A 167 -12.79 -10.98 4.54
N CYS A 168 -12.10 -11.48 5.54
CA CYS A 168 -12.75 -11.89 6.79
C CYS A 168 -13.31 -10.77 7.66
N GLY A 169 -12.61 -9.63 7.70
CA GLY A 169 -13.04 -8.45 8.42
C GLY A 169 -13.56 -7.41 7.44
N ILE A 170 -12.79 -6.36 7.28
CA ILE A 170 -13.15 -5.20 6.48
C ILE A 170 -12.41 -5.23 5.15
N GLY A 171 -13.10 -4.93 4.05
CA GLY A 171 -12.46 -4.85 2.74
C GLY A 171 -11.40 -3.74 2.70
N ILE A 172 -11.83 -2.50 2.90
CA ILE A 172 -10.95 -1.32 2.99
C ILE A 172 -11.20 -0.61 4.32
N LEU A 173 -10.20 -0.59 5.18
CA LEU A 173 -10.18 0.12 6.45
C LEU A 173 -9.29 1.36 6.33
N SER A 174 -9.73 2.48 6.90
CA SER A 174 -8.88 3.66 6.95
C SER A 174 -8.97 4.40 8.28
N ASP A 175 -7.83 4.56 8.93
CA ASP A 175 -7.57 5.45 10.08
C ASP A 175 -6.74 6.66 9.61
N SER A 176 -7.01 7.13 8.39
CA SER A 176 -6.18 8.10 7.67
C SER A 176 -6.97 9.34 7.28
N SER A 177 -6.24 10.37 6.87
CA SER A 177 -6.78 11.64 6.38
C SER A 177 -6.54 11.76 4.88
N LEU A 178 -7.36 12.56 4.18
CA LEU A 178 -7.10 12.95 2.79
C LEU A 178 -6.94 11.74 1.85
N ILE A 179 -7.92 10.84 1.92
CA ILE A 179 -7.96 9.59 1.16
C ILE A 179 -8.99 9.67 0.02
N THR A 180 -8.63 9.09 -1.12
CA THR A 180 -9.56 8.88 -2.24
C THR A 180 -9.70 7.39 -2.53
N ILE A 181 -10.92 6.87 -2.44
CA ILE A 181 -11.27 5.50 -2.84
C ILE A 181 -12.25 5.59 -4.00
N GLN A 182 -11.85 5.14 -5.19
CA GLN A 182 -12.68 5.33 -6.37
C GLN A 182 -12.71 4.13 -7.33
N ALA A 183 -13.82 3.98 -8.04
CA ALA A 183 -13.96 2.98 -9.10
C ALA A 183 -13.55 1.56 -8.67
N SER A 184 -13.80 1.20 -7.41
CA SER A 184 -13.37 -0.06 -6.80
C SER A 184 -14.57 -0.92 -6.43
N ASP A 185 -14.41 -2.23 -6.53
CA ASP A 185 -15.45 -3.21 -6.17
C ASP A 185 -15.02 -3.91 -4.89
N VAL A 186 -15.80 -3.78 -3.83
CA VAL A 186 -15.52 -4.38 -2.53
C VAL A 186 -16.71 -5.23 -2.12
N TYR A 187 -16.56 -6.56 -2.11
CA TYR A 187 -17.69 -7.45 -1.87
C TYR A 187 -17.28 -8.71 -1.13
N ASN A 188 -18.26 -9.46 -0.63
CA ASN A 188 -18.02 -10.68 0.17
C ASN A 188 -17.00 -10.44 1.30
N THR A 189 -17.27 -9.44 2.12
CA THR A 189 -16.50 -9.11 3.33
C THR A 189 -17.24 -9.60 4.56
N GLY A 190 -16.55 -10.08 5.59
CA GLY A 190 -17.20 -10.59 6.79
C GLY A 190 -17.90 -9.52 7.61
N TRP A 191 -17.40 -8.27 7.65
CA TRP A 191 -17.98 -7.19 8.45
C TRP A 191 -18.47 -6.00 7.63
N SER A 192 -17.57 -5.30 6.94
CA SER A 192 -17.90 -4.10 6.16
C SER A 192 -17.05 -4.06 4.89
N GLY A 193 -17.61 -3.50 3.82
CA GLY A 193 -16.86 -3.27 2.59
C GLY A 193 -15.82 -2.17 2.79
N ILE A 194 -16.27 -0.93 2.91
CA ILE A 194 -15.41 0.23 3.16
C ILE A 194 -15.77 0.82 4.52
N PHE A 195 -14.79 0.94 5.41
CA PHE A 195 -14.97 1.55 6.73
C PHE A 195 -13.89 2.60 6.98
N VAL A 196 -14.31 3.81 7.31
CA VAL A 196 -13.39 4.91 7.58
C VAL A 196 -13.57 5.42 9.00
N VAL A 197 -12.46 5.39 9.73
CA VAL A 197 -12.24 5.92 11.07
C VAL A 197 -11.71 7.34 10.94
N GLN A 198 -12.03 8.19 11.92
CA GLN A 198 -11.66 9.60 11.89
C GLN A 198 -10.14 9.79 11.83
N GLY A 199 -9.64 10.43 10.76
CA GLY A 199 -8.31 11.03 10.71
C GLY A 199 -8.31 12.51 11.12
N SER A 200 -7.13 13.08 11.36
CA SER A 200 -6.92 14.49 11.78
C SER A 200 -7.42 15.53 10.76
N TYR A 201 -7.51 15.18 9.47
CA TYR A 201 -8.07 16.03 8.40
C TYR A 201 -9.13 15.25 7.61
N PHE A 202 -10.40 15.63 7.75
CA PHE A 202 -11.52 14.87 7.19
C PHE A 202 -11.88 15.32 5.77
N GLN A 203 -11.15 14.78 4.78
CA GLN A 203 -11.56 14.77 3.38
C GLN A 203 -11.42 13.33 2.87
N ILE A 204 -12.55 12.67 2.66
CA ILE A 204 -12.63 11.31 2.15
C ILE A 204 -13.54 11.36 0.92
N GLN A 205 -13.02 10.90 -0.21
CA GLN A 205 -13.80 10.78 -1.44
C GLN A 205 -14.02 9.30 -1.75
N VAL A 206 -15.25 8.83 -1.60
CA VAL A 206 -15.69 7.48 -2.00
C VAL A 206 -16.55 7.62 -3.26
N LEU A 207 -15.98 7.34 -4.43
CA LEU A 207 -16.60 7.67 -5.72
C LEU A 207 -16.74 6.43 -6.61
N ARG A 208 -17.95 6.16 -7.11
CA ARG A 208 -18.20 5.12 -8.14
C ARG A 208 -17.72 3.73 -7.71
N ASN A 209 -17.91 3.37 -6.44
CA ASN A 209 -17.57 2.05 -5.93
C ASN A 209 -18.80 1.15 -5.88
N THR A 210 -18.60 -0.15 -6.06
CA THR A 210 -19.60 -1.18 -5.73
C THR A 210 -19.25 -1.75 -4.36
N VAL A 211 -20.21 -1.74 -3.42
CA VAL A 211 -20.04 -2.25 -2.05
C VAL A 211 -21.20 -3.16 -1.68
#